data_AF-D0LK70-F1
#
_entry.id   AF-D0LK70-F1
#
_cell.length_a   1.000
_cell.length_b   1.000
_cell.length_c   1.000
_cell.angle_alpha   90.00
_cell.angle_beta   90.00
_cell.angle_gamma   90.00
#
_symmetry.space_group_name_H-M   'P 1'
#
loop_
_entity.id
_entity.type
_entity.pdbx_description
1 polymer ?
#
loop_
_entity_poly.entity_id
_entity_poly.type
_entity_poly.pdbx_seq_one_letter_code
_entity_poly.pdbx_strand_id
1 'polypeptide(L)'
;MKYAVLLLPLLSFAVACGPPDNGPLRNRYRLDWHCVSPDGCERSEELQRIDRAYSTDYEWEFASTVDDSFEEYAMRILTDSLGSGCAWLYDLTLLGYNLQRSRQCYTVAGFELELSIPNEDPATFSEWVVVGRDIDVLGEE
;
A
#
# COMPACT_ATOMS: atom_id res chain seq x y z
N MET A 1 34.16 -56.39 37.26
CA MET A 1 34.33 -55.06 37.89
C MET A 1 34.86 -54.12 36.81
N LYS A 2 34.36 -52.93 36.51
CA LYS A 2 33.27 -52.08 37.04
C LYS A 2 33.29 -50.83 36.12
N TYR A 3 32.12 -50.29 35.76
CA TYR A 3 31.83 -48.96 35.16
C TYR A 3 32.21 -48.75 33.67
N ALA A 4 31.22 -48.59 32.78
CA ALA A 4 30.46 -47.36 32.45
C ALA A 4 31.23 -46.52 31.40
N VAL A 5 30.65 -45.86 30.39
CA VAL A 5 29.52 -44.93 30.38
C VAL A 5 29.09 -44.74 28.90
N LEU A 6 27.77 -44.77 28.67
CA LEU A 6 27.04 -44.19 27.52
C LEU A 6 27.35 -42.71 27.32
N LEU A 7 27.42 -42.18 26.10
CA LEU A 7 27.02 -40.79 25.68
C LEU A 7 27.57 -40.56 24.25
N LEU A 8 26.94 -39.91 23.27
CA LEU A 8 25.56 -39.56 22.92
C LEU A 8 25.68 -38.92 21.52
N PRO A 9 24.86 -39.26 20.53
CA PRO A 9 24.83 -38.54 19.25
C PRO A 9 23.97 -37.29 19.43
N LEU A 10 24.45 -36.12 19.04
CA LEU A 10 23.62 -34.91 18.81
C LEU A 10 24.48 -33.91 18.04
N LEU A 11 24.61 -34.15 16.74
CA LEU A 11 25.04 -33.10 15.81
C LEU A 11 23.89 -32.09 15.74
N SER A 12 24.17 -30.96 16.37
CA SER A 12 23.41 -29.72 16.46
C SER A 12 22.50 -29.47 15.27
N PHE A 13 21.19 -29.49 15.52
CA PHE A 13 20.26 -28.65 14.77
C PHE A 13 20.66 -27.20 15.07
N ALA A 14 21.49 -26.62 14.20
CA ALA A 14 21.63 -25.18 14.14
C ALA A 14 20.28 -24.66 13.63
N VAL A 15 19.38 -24.37 14.56
CA VAL A 15 18.22 -23.53 14.31
C VAL A 15 18.80 -22.20 13.85
N ALA A 16 18.71 -21.94 12.55
CA ALA A 16 19.03 -20.65 11.97
C ALA A 16 17.97 -19.65 12.45
N CYS A 17 18.11 -19.16 13.68
CA CYS A 17 17.51 -17.89 14.07
C CYS A 17 18.29 -16.79 13.34
N GLY A 18 17.98 -16.59 12.06
CA GLY A 18 18.30 -15.32 11.41
C GLY A 18 17.61 -14.20 12.19
N PRO A 19 18.22 -13.00 12.29
CA PRO A 19 17.50 -11.86 12.83
C PRO A 19 16.18 -11.70 12.06
N PRO A 20 15.07 -11.36 12.73
CA PRO A 20 13.84 -11.06 12.02
C PRO A 20 14.15 -10.00 10.96
N ASP A 21 13.62 -10.22 9.76
CA ASP A 21 13.77 -9.30 8.64
C ASP A 21 13.09 -7.98 9.01
N ASN A 22 13.85 -7.09 9.65
CA ASN A 22 13.39 -5.77 10.06
C ASN A 22 13.49 -4.84 8.86
N GLY A 23 12.77 -5.18 7.78
CA GLY A 23 12.52 -4.25 6.69
C GLY A 23 11.96 -2.93 7.25
N PRO A 24 12.06 -1.82 6.49
CA PRO A 24 11.49 -0.55 6.92
C PRO A 24 10.03 -0.76 7.32
N LEU A 25 9.62 -0.16 8.45
CA LEU A 25 8.22 -0.21 8.90
C LEU A 25 7.34 0.36 7.78
N ARG A 26 6.64 -0.51 7.08
CA ARG A 26 5.67 -0.16 6.04
C ARG A 26 4.29 -0.18 6.67
N ASN A 27 3.63 0.97 6.73
CA ASN A 27 2.22 0.98 7.13
C ASN A 27 1.41 0.32 6.01
N ARG A 28 0.47 -0.54 6.36
CA ARG A 28 -0.29 -1.36 5.42
C ARG A 28 -1.74 -0.93 5.43
N TYR A 29 -2.30 -0.71 4.25
CA TYR A 29 -3.65 -0.22 4.09
C TYR A 29 -4.46 -1.11 3.16
N ARG A 30 -5.75 -1.25 3.48
CA ARG A 30 -6.78 -1.74 2.57
C ARG A 30 -7.44 -0.55 1.88
N LEU A 31 -7.62 -0.62 0.56
CA LEU A 31 -8.19 0.47 -0.23
C LEU A 31 -9.66 0.24 -0.53
N ASP A 32 -10.46 1.29 -0.34
CA ASP A 32 -11.83 1.40 -0.82
C ASP A 32 -11.89 2.54 -1.86
N TRP A 33 -12.45 2.27 -3.04
CA TRP A 33 -12.56 3.23 -4.14
C TRP A 33 -13.97 3.81 -4.23
N HIS A 34 -14.07 5.13 -4.24
CA HIS A 34 -15.34 5.84 -4.34
C HIS A 34 -15.35 6.78 -5.54
N CYS A 35 -16.24 6.50 -6.48
CA CYS A 35 -16.51 7.41 -7.59
C CYS A 35 -17.23 8.67 -7.09
N VAL A 36 -16.71 9.85 -7.41
CA VAL A 36 -17.32 11.13 -7.06
C VAL A 36 -17.67 12.00 -8.28
N SER A 37 -17.33 11.55 -9.49
CA SER A 37 -17.78 12.21 -10.72
C SER A 37 -19.31 12.16 -10.89
N PRO A 38 -19.96 13.28 -11.27
CA PRO A 38 -21.41 13.34 -11.41
C PRO A 38 -21.94 12.47 -12.56
N ASP A 39 -21.14 12.29 -13.61
CA ASP A 39 -21.49 11.50 -14.79
C ASP A 39 -21.17 10.00 -14.62
N GLY A 40 -20.71 9.60 -13.44
CA GLY A 40 -20.19 8.26 -13.15
C GLY A 40 -18.69 8.14 -13.43
N CYS A 41 -18.15 6.94 -13.19
CA CYS A 41 -16.75 6.66 -13.40
C CYS A 41 -16.58 5.35 -14.17
N GLU A 42 -15.75 5.42 -15.22
CA GLU A 42 -15.32 4.25 -15.98
C GLU A 42 -14.23 3.48 -15.21
N ARG A 43 -13.86 2.29 -15.66
CA ARG A 43 -12.76 1.49 -15.07
C ARG A 43 -12.94 1.07 -13.61
N SER A 44 -14.16 1.16 -13.08
CA SER A 44 -14.46 0.79 -11.69
C SER A 44 -13.97 -0.62 -11.32
N GLU A 45 -14.15 -1.60 -12.21
CA GLU A 45 -13.70 -2.98 -11.99
C GLU A 45 -12.16 -3.12 -11.97
N GLU A 46 -11.46 -2.33 -12.77
CA GLU A 46 -9.99 -2.34 -12.83
C GLU A 46 -9.40 -1.73 -11.57
N LEU A 47 -9.93 -0.57 -11.16
CA LEU A 47 -9.47 0.14 -9.96
C LEU A 47 -9.77 -0.64 -8.68
N GLN A 48 -10.93 -1.30 -8.58
CA GLN A 48 -11.27 -2.13 -7.43
C GLN A 48 -10.35 -3.34 -7.22
N ARG A 49 -9.57 -3.74 -8.23
CA ARG A 49 -8.54 -4.78 -8.06
C ARG A 49 -7.30 -4.25 -7.34
N ILE A 50 -7.10 -2.94 -7.31
CA ILE A 50 -6.00 -2.28 -6.59
C ILE A 50 -6.49 -2.04 -5.17
N ASP A 51 -6.35 -3.04 -4.31
CA ASP A 51 -7.04 -3.10 -3.01
C ASP A 51 -6.08 -2.97 -1.81
N ARG A 52 -4.78 -2.80 -2.07
CA ARG A 52 -3.75 -2.61 -1.04
C ARG A 52 -2.90 -1.38 -1.33
N ALA A 53 -2.45 -0.73 -0.26
CA ALA A 53 -1.34 0.20 -0.34
C ALA A 53 -0.36 0.00 0.82
N TYR A 54 0.89 0.32 0.55
CA TYR A 54 1.97 0.34 1.53
C TYR A 54 2.60 1.73 1.53
N SER A 55 2.83 2.30 2.71
CA SER A 55 3.51 3.59 2.81
C SER A 55 4.82 3.47 3.58
N THR A 56 5.84 4.13 3.07
CA THR A 56 7.02 4.55 3.83
C THR A 56 6.94 6.04 4.13
N ASP A 57 8.04 6.64 4.60
CA ASP A 57 8.11 8.08 4.85
C ASP A 57 7.91 8.92 3.57
N TYR A 58 8.38 8.43 2.42
CA TYR A 58 8.47 9.21 1.18
C TYR A 58 7.80 8.57 -0.03
N GLU A 59 7.29 7.35 0.10
CA GLU A 59 6.77 6.58 -1.02
C GLU A 59 5.49 5.84 -0.63
N TRP A 60 4.59 5.77 -1.58
CA TRP A 60 3.42 4.90 -1.58
C TRP A 60 3.60 3.85 -2.67
N GLU A 61 3.26 2.62 -2.32
CA GLU A 61 3.14 1.50 -3.24
C GLU A 61 1.68 1.06 -3.25
N PHE A 62 1.11 0.87 -4.43
CA PHE A 62 -0.24 0.39 -4.67
C PHE A 62 -0.16 -1.02 -5.25
N ALA A 63 -0.93 -1.95 -4.69
CA ALA A 63 -0.84 -3.37 -5.02
C ALA A 63 -2.22 -4.01 -5.13
N SER A 64 -2.26 -5.20 -5.74
CA SER A 64 -3.46 -6.02 -5.87
C SER A 64 -3.31 -7.35 -5.13
N THR A 65 -4.36 -7.79 -4.43
CA THR A 65 -4.42 -9.15 -3.88
C THR A 65 -4.77 -10.22 -4.92
N VAL A 66 -5.27 -9.82 -6.09
CA VAL A 66 -5.67 -10.74 -7.18
C VAL A 66 -4.67 -10.78 -8.34
N ASP A 67 -3.78 -9.79 -8.43
CA ASP A 67 -2.68 -9.72 -9.39
C ASP A 67 -1.39 -9.37 -8.66
N ASP A 68 -0.58 -10.39 -8.35
CA ASP A 68 0.69 -10.25 -7.62
C ASP A 68 1.78 -9.55 -8.44
N SER A 69 1.56 -9.34 -9.73
CA SER A 69 2.46 -8.60 -10.61
C SER A 69 2.16 -7.10 -10.66
N PHE A 70 1.02 -6.68 -10.10
CA PHE A 70 0.65 -5.28 -10.05
C PHE A 70 1.33 -4.56 -8.89
N GLU A 71 2.28 -3.69 -9.23
CA GLU A 71 2.93 -2.76 -8.31
C GLU A 71 3.08 -1.41 -8.98
N GLU A 72 2.52 -0.38 -8.37
CA GLU A 72 2.65 1.01 -8.83
C GLU A 72 3.10 1.91 -7.68
N TYR A 73 3.91 2.91 -7.98
CA TYR A 73 4.56 3.73 -6.97
C TYR A 73 4.18 5.20 -7.11
N ALA A 74 4.17 5.92 -5.98
CA ALA A 74 4.00 7.37 -5.94
C ALA A 74 4.92 7.99 -4.88
N MET A 75 5.48 9.15 -5.21
CA MET A 75 6.32 9.91 -4.29
C MET A 75 5.47 10.82 -3.41
N ARG A 76 5.67 10.74 -2.10
CA ARG A 76 5.01 11.58 -1.10
C ARG A 76 5.89 12.79 -0.76
N ILE A 77 5.33 13.98 -0.93
CA ILE A 77 5.98 15.24 -0.59
C ILE A 77 5.14 15.98 0.45
N LEU A 78 5.68 16.07 1.67
CA LEU A 78 5.11 16.87 2.75
C LEU A 78 5.17 18.36 2.39
N THR A 79 4.09 19.08 2.67
CA THR A 79 4.04 20.54 2.48
C THR A 79 3.16 21.20 3.52
N ASP A 80 3.62 22.34 4.03
CA ASP A 80 2.82 23.15 4.96
C ASP A 80 1.60 23.79 4.28
N SER A 81 1.58 23.85 2.94
CA SER A 81 0.51 24.48 2.17
C SER A 81 -0.83 23.73 2.21
N LEU A 82 -0.83 22.44 2.54
CA LEU A 82 -2.03 21.61 2.61
C LEU A 82 -2.63 21.50 4.02
N GLY A 83 -1.94 22.01 5.04
CA GLY A 83 -2.29 21.79 6.44
C GLY A 83 -1.67 20.53 7.03
N SER A 84 -1.87 20.34 8.35
CA SER A 84 -1.27 19.22 9.08
C SER A 84 -1.86 17.88 8.63
N GLY A 85 -1.00 16.88 8.47
CA GLY A 85 -1.40 15.52 8.09
C GLY A 85 -1.68 15.33 6.61
N CYS A 86 -1.48 16.34 5.76
CA CYS A 86 -1.65 16.22 4.31
C CYS A 86 -0.32 16.30 3.56
N ALA A 87 -0.27 15.66 2.40
CA ALA A 87 0.86 15.60 1.50
C ALA A 87 0.40 15.61 0.05
N TRP A 88 1.30 16.01 -0.85
CA TRP A 88 1.12 15.79 -2.27
C TRP A 88 1.69 14.42 -2.65
N LEU A 89 0.97 13.68 -3.48
CA LEU A 89 1.48 12.53 -4.20
C LEU A 89 1.84 12.92 -5.63
N TYR A 90 3.04 12.56 -6.04
CA TYR A 90 3.61 12.79 -7.36
C TYR A 90 3.97 11.48 -8.03
N ASP A 91 4.09 11.53 -9.36
CA ASP A 91 4.58 10.43 -10.19
C ASP A 91 3.77 9.11 -10.04
N LEU A 92 2.53 9.22 -9.56
CA LEU A 92 1.61 8.09 -9.47
C LEU A 92 1.24 7.63 -10.88
N THR A 93 1.61 6.40 -11.20
CA THR A 93 1.13 5.71 -12.39
C THR A 93 0.03 4.74 -11.98
N LEU A 94 -1.11 4.76 -12.67
CA LEU A 94 -2.17 3.76 -12.48
C LEU A 94 -2.71 3.35 -13.84
N LEU A 95 -2.88 2.04 -14.04
CA LEU A 95 -3.43 1.47 -15.29
C LEU A 95 -2.67 1.93 -16.55
N GLY A 96 -1.36 2.18 -16.43
CA GLY A 96 -0.51 2.69 -17.52
C GLY A 96 -0.59 4.20 -17.76
N TYR A 97 -1.30 4.96 -16.91
CA TYR A 97 -1.40 6.41 -17.01
C TYR A 97 -0.63 7.12 -15.90
N ASN A 98 0.21 8.07 -16.27
CA ASN A 98 0.78 9.02 -15.31
C ASN A 98 -0.32 10.00 -14.87
N LEU A 99 -0.69 9.94 -13.59
CA LEU A 99 -1.73 10.79 -13.03
C LEU A 99 -1.18 12.17 -12.65
N GLN A 100 -2.09 13.13 -12.60
CA GLN A 100 -1.75 14.44 -12.05
C GLN A 100 -1.47 14.34 -10.56
N ARG A 101 -0.71 15.33 -10.07
CA ARG A 101 -0.44 15.46 -8.64
C ARG A 101 -1.74 15.42 -7.84
N SER A 102 -1.74 14.57 -6.83
CA SER A 102 -2.94 14.20 -6.09
C SER A 102 -2.78 14.51 -4.60
N ARG A 103 -3.87 14.88 -3.93
CA ARG A 103 -3.84 15.25 -2.51
C ARG A 103 -4.09 14.01 -1.66
N GLN A 104 -3.19 13.72 -0.72
CA GLN A 104 -3.35 12.68 0.29
C GLN A 104 -3.42 13.33 1.67
N CYS A 105 -4.39 12.92 2.49
CA CYS A 105 -4.50 13.38 3.88
C CYS A 105 -4.69 12.18 4.81
N TYR A 106 -3.95 12.16 5.92
CA TYR A 106 -4.13 11.16 6.95
C TYR A 106 -5.41 11.44 7.74
N THR A 107 -6.07 10.35 8.12
CA THR A 107 -7.22 10.34 9.01
C THR A 107 -6.87 9.54 10.27
N VAL A 108 -7.76 9.52 11.24
CA VAL A 108 -7.58 8.70 12.46
C VAL A 108 -7.54 7.20 12.19
N ALA A 109 -8.02 6.76 11.02
CA ALA A 109 -8.15 5.34 10.66
C ALA A 109 -7.33 4.95 9.42
N GLY A 110 -6.47 5.86 8.93
CA GLY A 110 -5.64 5.63 7.74
C GLY A 110 -5.49 6.90 6.92
N PHE A 111 -5.96 6.92 5.68
CA PHE A 111 -5.86 8.08 4.80
C PHE A 111 -7.02 8.23 3.81
N GLU A 112 -7.12 9.41 3.22
CA GLU A 112 -7.93 9.74 2.06
C GLU A 112 -7.03 10.28 0.95
N LEU A 113 -7.29 9.89 -0.30
CA LEU A 113 -6.54 10.31 -1.48
C LEU A 113 -7.52 10.67 -2.61
N GLU A 114 -7.37 11.85 -3.16
CA GLU A 114 -8.19 12.35 -4.28
C GLU A 114 -7.42 12.19 -5.60
N LEU A 115 -8.02 11.49 -6.56
CA LEU A 115 -7.43 11.16 -7.85
C LEU A 115 -8.33 11.60 -9.00
N SER A 116 -7.71 12.07 -10.08
CA SER A 116 -8.36 12.25 -11.38
C SER A 116 -7.77 11.24 -12.35
N ILE A 117 -8.59 10.30 -12.83
CA ILE A 117 -8.17 9.13 -13.60
C ILE A 117 -8.72 9.22 -15.02
N PRO A 118 -7.88 9.06 -16.07
CA PRO A 118 -8.35 8.99 -17.45
C PRO A 118 -9.37 7.87 -17.65
N ASN A 119 -10.46 8.20 -18.34
CA ASN A 119 -11.48 7.23 -18.77
C ASN A 119 -10.96 6.36 -19.96
N GLU A 120 -11.82 5.56 -20.58
CA GLU A 120 -11.49 4.85 -21.83
C GLU A 120 -11.19 5.83 -22.96
N ASP A 121 -11.98 6.91 -23.06
CA ASP A 121 -11.61 8.07 -23.87
C ASP A 121 -10.57 8.91 -23.11
N PRO A 122 -9.30 8.97 -23.57
CA PRO A 122 -8.22 9.66 -22.88
C PRO A 122 -8.41 11.19 -22.85
N ALA A 123 -9.38 11.74 -23.58
CA ALA A 123 -9.75 13.15 -23.49
C ALA A 123 -10.63 13.47 -22.25
N THR A 124 -11.08 12.46 -21.51
CA THR A 124 -11.99 12.60 -20.38
C THR A 124 -11.44 11.95 -19.13
N PHE A 125 -11.92 12.41 -17.96
CA PHE A 125 -11.44 11.96 -16.66
C PHE A 125 -12.63 11.72 -15.72
N SER A 126 -12.43 10.81 -14.78
CA SER A 126 -13.30 10.61 -13.63
C SER A 126 -12.57 10.94 -12.33
N GLU A 127 -13.30 11.54 -11.39
CA GLU A 127 -12.81 11.92 -10.07
C GLU A 127 -13.13 10.81 -9.07
N TRP A 128 -12.12 10.47 -8.28
CA TRP A 128 -12.13 9.37 -7.34
C TRP A 128 -11.63 9.81 -5.97
N VAL A 129 -12.26 9.28 -4.93
CA VAL A 129 -11.76 9.33 -3.56
C VAL A 129 -11.39 7.91 -3.16
N VAL A 130 -10.12 7.70 -2.81
CA VAL A 130 -9.60 6.45 -2.28
C VAL A 130 -9.48 6.59 -0.77
N VAL A 131 -10.11 5.68 -0.04
CA VAL A 131 -9.99 5.57 1.41
C VAL A 131 -9.09 4.41 1.73
N GLY A 132 -7.93 4.68 2.31
CA GLY A 132 -7.05 3.66 2.84
C GLY A 132 -7.29 3.45 4.32
N ARG A 133 -7.64 2.24 4.73
CA ARG A 133 -7.82 1.86 6.14
C ARG A 133 -6.61 1.11 6.63
N ASP A 134 -6.06 1.54 7.75
CA ASP A 134 -4.91 0.90 8.38
C ASP A 134 -5.27 -0.52 8.83
N ILE A 135 -4.59 -1.51 8.26
CA ILE A 135 -4.84 -2.94 8.51
C ILE A 135 -4.53 -3.31 9.97
N ASP A 136 -3.50 -2.69 10.56
CA ASP A 136 -3.10 -2.96 11.94
C ASP A 136 -4.15 -2.41 12.92
N VAL A 137 -4.84 -1.33 12.55
CA VAL A 137 -5.99 -0.79 13.30
C VAL A 137 -7.23 -1.67 13.15
N LEU A 138 -7.43 -2.29 11.99
CA LEU A 138 -8.56 -3.18 11.74
C LEU A 138 -8.40 -4.55 12.42
N GLY A 139 -7.18 -4.94 12.81
CA GLY A 139 -6.88 -6.26 13.34
C GLY A 139 -7.04 -7.37 12.29
N GLU A 140 -6.90 -7.03 11.01
CA GLU A 140 -6.89 -7.99 9.90
C GLU A 140 -5.44 -8.48 9.70
N GLU A 141 -5.24 -9.79 9.46
CA GLU A 141 -3.93 -10.37 9.13
C GLU A 141 -3.60 -10.25 7.64
#